data_AF-N6Z879-F1
#
_entry.id   AF-N6Z879-F1
#
_cell.length_a   1.000
_cell.length_b   1.000
_cell.length_c   1.000
_cell.angle_alpha   90.00
_cell.angle_beta   90.00
_cell.angle_gamma   90.00
#
_symmetry.space_group_name_H-M   'P 1'
#
loop_
_entity.id
_entity.type
_entity.pdbx_description
1 polymer ?
#
loop_
_entity_poly.entity_id
_entity_poly.type
_entity_poly.pdbx_seq_one_letter_code
_entity_poly.pdbx_strand_id
1 'polypeptide(L)'
;MIFVRRDPKLIPEKVLRVAERAQAELEALPAEQRAAFIEKKKRIWRAFARYLSKMSYGKCWYSESDCVHSFMDVDHYRPKKQAKRSDTDSDDGYPWLAFSWDNFRLSAQRANQINHDDATDETVGKGAWFPLMQGSRRATWDDRCIEDERPVLLDPAKLADVRLIEVTATVAGDN
;
A
#
# COMPACT_ATOMS: atom_id res chain seq x y z
N MET A 1 15.19 3.22 -2.92
CA MET A 1 13.92 2.58 -3.29
C MET A 1 14.12 1.83 -4.56
N ILE A 2 13.98 0.51 -4.51
CA ILE A 2 13.91 -0.29 -5.75
C ILE A 2 12.59 0.01 -6.47
N PHE A 3 12.65 0.19 -7.78
CA PHE A 3 11.45 0.22 -8.60
C PHE A 3 10.88 -1.21 -8.69
N VAL A 4 9.64 -1.39 -8.23
CA VAL A 4 8.93 -2.66 -8.29
C VAL A 4 8.05 -2.68 -9.54
N ARG A 5 8.59 -3.27 -10.61
CA ARG A 5 7.83 -3.45 -11.84
C ARG A 5 6.65 -4.40 -11.61
N ARG A 6 5.45 -3.88 -11.88
CA ARG A 6 4.20 -4.62 -11.78
C ARG A 6 4.03 -5.50 -13.02
N ASP A 7 3.89 -6.82 -12.82
CA ASP A 7 3.64 -7.77 -13.90
C ASP A 7 2.47 -8.70 -13.56
N PRO A 8 1.25 -8.44 -14.07
CA PRO A 8 0.09 -9.27 -13.79
C PRO A 8 0.27 -10.72 -14.28
N LYS A 9 1.17 -10.99 -15.23
CA LYS A 9 1.42 -12.37 -15.74
C LYS A 9 2.01 -13.29 -14.68
N LEU A 10 2.63 -12.75 -13.64
CA LEU A 10 3.14 -13.52 -12.50
C LEU A 10 2.03 -13.97 -11.53
N ILE A 11 0.81 -13.45 -11.68
CA ILE A 11 -0.34 -13.74 -10.84
C ILE A 11 -1.27 -14.67 -11.62
N PRO A 12 -1.61 -15.87 -11.08
CA PRO A 12 -2.57 -16.73 -11.72
C PRO A 12 -3.92 -16.02 -11.89
N GLU A 13 -4.51 -16.15 -13.08
CA GLU A 13 -5.78 -15.50 -13.43
C GLU A 13 -6.89 -15.80 -12.41
N LYS A 14 -6.94 -17.03 -11.88
CA LYS A 14 -7.90 -17.41 -10.83
C LYS A 14 -7.79 -16.53 -9.58
N VAL A 15 -6.58 -16.12 -9.19
CA VAL A 15 -6.36 -15.26 -8.02
C VAL A 15 -6.87 -13.85 -8.30
N LEU A 16 -6.62 -13.31 -9.49
CA LEU A 16 -7.14 -12.02 -9.94
C LEU A 16 -8.67 -12.03 -9.95
N ARG A 17 -9.29 -13.03 -10.60
CA ARG A 17 -10.75 -13.18 -10.67
C ARG A 17 -11.42 -13.27 -9.29
N VAL A 18 -10.77 -13.91 -8.31
CA VAL A 18 -11.28 -13.97 -6.93
C VAL A 18 -11.30 -12.57 -6.29
N ALA A 19 -10.27 -11.76 -6.53
CA ALA A 19 -10.21 -10.40 -6.04
C ALA A 19 -11.23 -9.49 -6.74
N GLU A 20 -11.33 -9.58 -8.06
CA GLU A 20 -12.32 -8.85 -8.88
C GLU A 20 -13.76 -9.15 -8.45
N ARG A 21 -14.09 -10.43 -8.24
CA ARG A 21 -15.42 -10.81 -7.75
C ARG A 21 -15.69 -10.22 -6.36
N ALA A 22 -14.71 -10.28 -5.46
CA ALA A 22 -14.87 -9.70 -4.13
C ALA A 22 -15.02 -8.18 -4.16
N GLN A 23 -14.34 -7.52 -5.10
CA GLN A 23 -14.50 -6.09 -5.36
C GLN A 23 -15.92 -5.78 -5.86
N ALA A 24 -16.42 -6.49 -6.86
CA ALA A 24 -17.78 -6.29 -7.38
C ALA A 24 -18.85 -6.50 -6.31
N GLU A 25 -18.69 -7.53 -5.46
CA GLU A 25 -19.57 -7.76 -4.31
C GLU A 25 -19.49 -6.58 -3.32
N LEU A 26 -18.30 -6.03 -3.05
CA LEU A 26 -18.11 -4.88 -2.16
C LEU A 26 -18.80 -3.61 -2.68
N GLU A 27 -18.71 -3.35 -3.99
CA GLU A 27 -19.33 -2.19 -4.64
C GLU A 27 -20.85 -2.17 -4.49
N ALA A 28 -21.48 -3.35 -4.48
CA ALA A 28 -22.92 -3.50 -4.31
C ALA A 28 -23.39 -3.39 -2.85
N LEU A 29 -22.49 -3.33 -1.87
CA LEU A 29 -22.85 -3.28 -0.46
C LEU A 29 -23.16 -1.85 0.02
N PRO A 30 -24.15 -1.69 0.92
CA PRO A 30 -24.32 -0.49 1.72
C PRO A 30 -23.07 -0.14 2.52
N ALA A 31 -22.84 1.16 2.75
CA ALA A 31 -21.60 1.67 3.36
C ALA A 31 -21.28 1.00 4.71
N GLU A 32 -22.28 0.80 5.55
CA GLU A 32 -22.19 0.21 6.88
C GLU A 32 -21.75 -1.26 6.87
N GLN A 33 -21.93 -1.98 5.76
CA GLN A 33 -21.57 -3.40 5.64
C GLN A 33 -20.16 -3.62 5.07
N ARG A 34 -19.58 -2.59 4.43
CA ARG A 34 -18.32 -2.70 3.68
C ARG A 34 -17.14 -3.10 4.56
N ALA A 35 -16.98 -2.45 5.72
CA ALA A 35 -15.85 -2.70 6.62
C ALA A 35 -15.82 -4.15 7.14
N ALA A 36 -16.99 -4.68 7.53
CA ALA A 36 -17.15 -6.06 7.99
C ALA A 36 -16.87 -7.07 6.85
N PHE A 37 -17.38 -6.79 5.65
CA PHE A 37 -17.14 -7.60 4.47
C PHE A 37 -15.64 -7.68 4.12
N ILE A 38 -14.96 -6.53 4.11
CA ILE A 38 -13.52 -6.44 3.84
C ILE A 38 -12.74 -7.31 4.84
N GLU A 39 -13.02 -7.21 6.14
CA GLU A 39 -12.32 -7.99 7.17
C GLU A 39 -12.50 -9.48 6.98
N LYS A 40 -13.73 -9.92 6.72
CA LYS A 40 -14.07 -11.33 6.51
C LYS A 40 -13.30 -11.95 5.34
N LYS A 41 -12.86 -11.14 4.38
CA LYS A 41 -12.19 -11.59 3.15
C LYS A 41 -10.67 -11.36 3.13
N LYS A 42 -10.03 -11.15 4.27
CA LYS A 42 -8.56 -10.92 4.36
C LYS A 42 -7.66 -11.95 3.68
N ARG A 43 -8.11 -13.19 3.58
CA ARG A 43 -7.40 -14.24 2.84
C ARG A 43 -7.15 -13.89 1.37
N ILE A 44 -7.96 -13.02 0.76
CA ILE A 44 -7.85 -12.66 -0.66
C ILE A 44 -6.56 -11.89 -0.91
N TRP A 45 -6.33 -10.76 -0.25
CA TRP A 45 -5.09 -10.01 -0.46
C TRP A 45 -3.85 -10.75 0.06
N ARG A 46 -3.98 -11.52 1.15
CA ARG A 46 -2.89 -12.37 1.65
C ARG A 46 -2.41 -13.39 0.60
N ALA A 47 -3.29 -13.85 -0.29
CA ALA A 47 -2.93 -14.77 -1.37
C ALA A 47 -1.95 -14.14 -2.40
N PHE A 48 -1.85 -12.81 -2.43
CA PHE A 48 -0.94 -12.10 -3.34
C PHE A 48 0.51 -12.06 -2.84
N ALA A 49 0.78 -12.36 -1.56
CA ALA A 49 2.10 -12.21 -0.93
C ALA A 49 3.23 -12.86 -1.75
N ARG A 50 3.01 -14.11 -2.20
CA ARG A 50 4.03 -14.85 -2.96
C ARG A 50 4.34 -14.24 -4.34
N TYR A 51 3.38 -13.58 -4.97
CA TYR A 51 3.57 -12.97 -6.29
C TYR A 51 4.22 -11.60 -6.15
N LEU A 52 3.79 -10.82 -5.14
CA LEU A 52 4.41 -9.56 -4.79
C LEU A 52 5.88 -9.76 -4.37
N SER A 53 6.18 -10.81 -3.62
CA SER A 53 7.55 -11.21 -3.25
C SER A 53 8.44 -11.47 -4.45
N LYS A 54 7.93 -12.12 -5.51
CA LYS A 54 8.71 -12.28 -6.75
C LYS A 54 9.02 -10.94 -7.42
N MET A 55 8.05 -10.02 -7.43
CA MET A 55 8.21 -8.70 -8.05
C MET A 55 9.14 -7.77 -7.26
N SER A 56 9.14 -7.88 -5.93
CA SER A 56 9.95 -7.05 -5.03
C SER A 56 11.27 -7.68 -4.62
N TYR A 57 11.69 -8.79 -5.26
CA TYR A 57 12.90 -9.54 -4.89
C TYR A 57 12.90 -10.00 -3.42
N GLY A 58 11.72 -10.28 -2.87
CA GLY A 58 11.53 -10.64 -1.46
C GLY A 58 11.67 -9.48 -0.49
N LYS A 59 11.98 -8.27 -0.96
CA LYS A 59 12.26 -7.12 -0.10
C LYS A 59 10.98 -6.46 0.39
N CYS A 60 11.06 -5.94 1.61
CA CYS A 60 10.10 -5.04 2.21
C CYS A 60 10.12 -3.69 1.48
N TRP A 61 8.93 -3.15 1.22
CA TRP A 61 8.77 -1.81 0.67
C TRP A 61 9.47 -0.72 1.50
N TYR A 62 9.27 -0.69 2.82
CA TYR A 62 9.76 0.40 3.68
C TYR A 62 11.28 0.40 3.88
N SER A 63 11.86 -0.78 4.10
CA SER A 63 13.27 -0.91 4.49
C SER A 63 14.18 -1.35 3.34
N GLU A 64 13.61 -1.79 2.22
CA GLU A 64 14.33 -2.35 1.07
C GLU A 64 15.24 -3.55 1.40
N SER A 65 14.99 -4.18 2.53
CA SER A 65 15.66 -5.38 3.02
C SER A 65 14.72 -6.58 2.94
N ASP A 66 15.32 -7.76 2.87
CA ASP A 66 14.69 -9.07 3.04
C ASP A 66 14.04 -9.29 4.41
N CYS A 67 14.37 -8.47 5.42
CA CYS A 67 13.77 -8.49 6.75
C CYS A 67 13.67 -9.89 7.36
N VAL A 68 14.79 -10.65 7.35
CA VAL A 68 14.85 -12.07 7.76
C VAL A 68 14.26 -12.39 9.14
N HIS A 69 14.18 -11.40 10.03
CA HIS A 69 13.62 -11.51 11.38
C HIS A 69 12.15 -11.05 11.48
N SER A 70 11.44 -10.87 10.36
CA SER A 70 10.04 -10.45 10.33
C SER A 70 9.26 -11.23 9.28
N PHE A 71 7.99 -11.53 9.57
CA PHE A 71 7.09 -12.06 8.56
C PHE A 71 6.70 -10.97 7.56
N MET A 72 6.34 -11.38 6.34
CA MET A 72 5.89 -10.47 5.30
C MET A 72 4.36 -10.44 5.21
N ASP A 73 3.83 -9.23 5.13
CA ASP A 73 2.42 -8.93 4.88
C ASP A 73 2.22 -8.43 3.45
N VAL A 74 0.96 -8.53 3.00
CA VAL A 74 0.45 -7.72 1.90
C VAL A 74 -0.16 -6.47 2.51
N ASP A 75 0.54 -5.35 2.37
CA ASP A 75 0.09 -4.02 2.81
C ASP A 75 -0.66 -3.31 1.68
N HIS A 76 -1.59 -2.47 2.08
CA HIS A 76 -2.34 -1.56 1.20
C HIS A 76 -1.62 -0.22 1.18
N TYR A 77 -1.10 0.19 0.03
CA TYR A 77 -0.49 1.51 -0.19
C TYR A 77 -1.44 2.60 0.34
N ARG A 78 -2.69 2.57 -0.13
CA ARG A 78 -3.82 3.33 0.38
C ARG A 78 -4.64 2.49 1.37
N PRO A 79 -4.72 2.86 2.67
CA PRO A 79 -5.41 2.08 3.69
C PRO A 79 -6.89 1.84 3.40
N LYS A 80 -7.34 0.60 3.52
CA LYS A 80 -8.70 0.14 3.09
C LYS A 80 -9.85 0.39 4.07
N LYS A 81 -9.58 0.83 5.31
CA LYS A 81 -10.57 0.91 6.41
C LYS A 81 -10.57 2.24 7.13
N GLN A 82 -9.39 2.85 7.22
CA GLN A 82 -9.17 4.13 7.84
C GLN A 82 -7.84 4.65 7.30
N ALA A 83 -7.79 5.91 6.90
CA ALA A 83 -6.53 6.59 6.61
C ALA A 83 -6.30 7.69 7.64
N LYS A 84 -5.26 7.52 8.46
CA LYS A 84 -4.80 8.53 9.42
C LYS A 84 -4.00 9.59 8.65
N ARG A 85 -4.49 10.83 8.68
CA ARG A 85 -3.93 11.98 7.93
C ARG A 85 -2.97 12.79 8.77
N SER A 86 -3.30 12.96 10.04
CA SER A 86 -2.48 13.57 11.09
C SER A 86 -2.78 12.86 12.42
N ASP A 87 -2.18 13.31 13.52
CA ASP A 87 -2.51 12.77 14.85
C ASP A 87 -3.95 13.00 15.29
N THR A 88 -4.61 14.02 14.74
CA THR A 88 -5.97 14.42 15.12
C THR A 88 -6.99 14.26 13.99
N ASP A 89 -6.56 13.79 12.81
CA ASP A 89 -7.40 13.72 11.62
C ASP A 89 -7.29 12.35 10.94
N SER A 90 -8.45 11.77 10.64
CA SER A 90 -8.58 10.51 9.91
C SER A 90 -9.89 10.47 9.15
N ASP A 91 -9.92 9.68 8.09
CA ASP A 91 -11.13 9.40 7.32
C ASP A 91 -11.29 7.89 7.04
N ASP A 92 -12.33 7.52 6.30
CA ASP A 92 -12.70 6.13 5.97
C ASP A 92 -11.64 5.39 5.14
N GLY A 93 -10.61 6.09 4.66
CA GLY A 93 -9.60 5.57 3.77
C GLY A 93 -10.17 5.22 2.40
N TYR A 94 -9.74 4.07 1.89
CA TYR A 94 -9.94 3.68 0.49
C TYR A 94 -10.60 2.30 0.37
N PRO A 95 -11.82 2.09 0.89
CA PRO A 95 -12.47 0.78 0.86
C PRO A 95 -12.66 0.24 -0.56
N TRP A 96 -12.86 1.10 -1.56
CA TRP A 96 -12.94 0.68 -2.97
C TRP A 96 -11.61 0.13 -3.54
N LEU A 97 -10.50 0.25 -2.82
CA LEU A 97 -9.20 -0.33 -3.17
C LEU A 97 -8.84 -1.54 -2.30
N ALA A 98 -9.78 -2.06 -1.49
CA ALA A 98 -9.52 -3.15 -0.56
C ALA A 98 -9.06 -4.45 -1.25
N PHE A 99 -9.60 -4.72 -2.44
CA PHE A 99 -9.26 -5.90 -3.25
C PHE A 99 -8.50 -5.57 -4.53
N SER A 100 -8.08 -4.31 -4.71
CA SER A 100 -7.28 -3.90 -5.87
C SER A 100 -5.83 -4.34 -5.70
N TRP A 101 -5.37 -5.26 -6.54
CA TRP A 101 -3.99 -5.73 -6.48
C TRP A 101 -2.99 -4.59 -6.73
N ASP A 102 -3.35 -3.60 -7.55
CA ASP A 102 -2.54 -2.39 -7.80
C ASP A 102 -2.30 -1.55 -6.54
N ASN A 103 -3.13 -1.70 -5.52
CA ASN A 103 -2.95 -1.08 -4.22
C ASN A 103 -2.09 -1.92 -3.25
N PHE A 104 -1.65 -3.12 -3.64
CA PHE A 104 -0.93 -4.04 -2.75
C PHE A 104 0.59 -3.95 -2.87
N ARG A 105 1.28 -3.89 -1.73
CA ARG A 105 2.75 -3.91 -1.60
C ARG A 105 3.16 -5.03 -0.66
N LEU A 106 4.37 -5.55 -0.84
CA LEU A 106 4.96 -6.47 0.13
C LEU A 106 5.72 -5.68 1.19
N SER A 107 5.47 -5.96 2.46
CA SER A 107 6.12 -5.25 3.56
C SER A 107 6.32 -6.16 4.77
N ALA A 108 7.41 -5.98 5.49
CA ALA A 108 7.62 -6.65 6.77
C ALA A 108 6.59 -6.18 7.81
N GLN A 109 6.12 -7.11 8.64
CA GLN A 109 5.13 -6.84 9.70
C GLN A 109 5.60 -5.76 10.67
N ARG A 110 6.89 -5.74 11.01
CA ARG A 110 7.46 -4.73 11.91
C ARG A 110 7.34 -3.29 11.38
N ALA A 111 7.42 -3.10 10.07
CA ALA A 111 7.30 -1.78 9.45
C ALA A 111 5.84 -1.43 9.11
N ASN A 112 5.05 -2.44 8.76
CA ASN A 112 3.66 -2.25 8.35
C ASN A 112 2.69 -2.10 9.53
N GLN A 113 2.80 -2.95 10.54
CA GLN A 113 1.88 -2.95 11.69
C GLN A 113 2.31 -1.90 12.70
N ILE A 114 1.35 -1.43 13.50
CA ILE A 114 1.65 -0.58 14.64
C ILE A 114 2.35 -1.43 15.71
N ASN A 115 3.54 -1.00 16.11
CA ASN A 115 4.33 -1.62 17.17
C ASN A 115 4.72 -0.55 18.21
N HIS A 116 5.11 -1.00 19.39
CA HIS A 116 5.66 -0.15 20.44
C HIS A 116 7.17 -0.40 20.53
N ASP A 117 7.96 0.66 20.53
CA ASP A 117 9.40 0.59 20.76
C ASP A 117 9.69 0.85 22.25
N ASP A 118 10.03 -0.21 22.98
CA ASP A 118 10.24 -0.14 24.43
C ASP A 118 11.44 0.73 24.85
N ALA A 119 12.39 1.00 23.94
CA ALA A 119 13.56 1.81 24.24
C ALA A 119 13.26 3.31 24.15
N THR A 120 12.31 3.69 23.30
CA THR A 120 11.96 5.10 23.03
C THR A 120 10.57 5.49 23.55
N ASP A 121 9.75 4.51 23.95
CA ASP A 121 8.33 4.68 24.30
C ASP A 121 7.48 5.24 23.13
N GLU A 122 7.96 5.04 21.90
CA GLU A 122 7.31 5.55 20.69
C GLU A 122 6.48 4.46 20.00
N THR A 123 5.37 4.89 19.39
CA THR A 123 4.58 4.06 18.50
C THR A 123 5.13 4.13 17.08
N VAL A 124 5.58 2.99 16.55
CA VAL A 124 6.23 2.90 15.23
C VAL A 124 5.41 2.07 14.23
N GLY A 125 5.77 2.19 12.95
CA GLY A 125 5.14 1.47 11.85
C GLY A 125 4.00 2.24 11.19
N LYS A 126 3.66 1.89 9.94
CA LYS A 126 2.66 2.62 9.16
C LYS A 126 1.25 2.46 9.72
N GLY A 127 0.78 1.23 9.93
CA GLY A 127 -0.62 0.94 10.21
C GLY A 127 -1.58 1.61 9.23
N ALA A 128 -2.39 2.54 9.75
CA ALA A 128 -3.36 3.32 8.99
C ALA A 128 -2.82 4.66 8.49
N TRP A 129 -1.57 5.02 8.79
CA TRP A 129 -0.97 6.29 8.36
C TRP A 129 -0.92 6.40 6.84
N PHE A 130 -1.54 7.46 6.32
CA PHE A 130 -1.46 7.85 4.92
C PHE A 130 -1.64 9.37 4.79
N PRO A 131 -0.64 10.16 5.23
CA PRO A 131 -0.67 11.61 5.13
C PRO A 131 -0.68 12.09 3.68
N LEU A 132 -1.37 13.19 3.44
CA LEU A 132 -1.37 13.91 2.18
C LEU A 132 -0.71 15.27 2.36
N MET A 133 -0.09 15.78 1.30
CA MET A 133 0.48 17.13 1.27
C MET A 133 -0.59 18.19 1.52
N GLN A 134 -0.20 19.34 2.08
CA GLN A 134 -1.13 20.44 2.34
C GLN A 134 -1.85 20.88 1.06
N GLY A 135 -3.18 21.02 1.15
CA GLY A 135 -4.03 21.37 0.01
C GLY A 135 -4.22 20.24 -1.02
N SER A 136 -3.80 19.01 -0.73
CA SER A 136 -4.19 17.85 -1.52
C SER A 136 -5.71 17.64 -1.45
N ARG A 137 -6.33 17.24 -2.57
CA ARG A 137 -7.67 16.66 -2.53
C ARG A 137 -7.65 15.37 -1.72
N ARG A 138 -8.81 14.97 -1.21
CA ARG A 138 -9.04 13.68 -0.55
C ARG A 138 -10.04 12.90 -1.37
N ALA A 139 -9.62 11.76 -1.87
CA ALA A 139 -10.51 10.86 -2.56
C ALA A 139 -11.45 10.21 -1.55
N THR A 140 -12.71 10.07 -1.94
CA THR A 140 -13.76 9.42 -1.16
C THR A 140 -14.38 8.30 -1.97
N TRP A 141 -15.31 7.56 -1.37
CA TRP A 141 -16.03 6.50 -2.07
C TRP A 141 -16.75 7.02 -3.31
N ASP A 142 -17.40 8.19 -3.19
CA ASP A 142 -18.22 8.81 -4.23
C ASP A 142 -17.41 9.69 -5.18
N ASP A 143 -16.28 10.24 -4.72
CA ASP A 143 -15.34 11.04 -5.52
C ASP A 143 -13.94 10.43 -5.46
N ARG A 144 -13.70 9.41 -6.30
CA ARG A 144 -12.47 8.60 -6.33
C ARG A 144 -11.31 9.32 -7.04
N CYS A 145 -11.10 10.60 -6.78
CA CYS A 145 -10.08 11.46 -7.37
C CYS A 145 -8.64 11.15 -6.91
N ILE A 146 -8.26 9.87 -6.88
CA ILE A 146 -6.97 9.38 -6.36
C ILE A 146 -5.74 9.89 -7.13
N GLU A 147 -5.94 10.32 -8.38
CA GLU A 147 -4.88 10.89 -9.22
C GLU A 147 -4.60 12.37 -8.89
N ASP A 148 -5.55 13.06 -8.26
CA ASP A 148 -5.39 14.46 -7.82
C ASP A 148 -4.83 14.56 -6.40
N GLU A 149 -4.71 13.42 -5.71
CA GLU A 149 -4.08 13.37 -4.40
C GLU A 149 -2.57 13.47 -4.51
N ARG A 150 -1.95 14.09 -3.51
CA ARG A 150 -0.49 14.18 -3.38
C ARG A 150 -0.07 13.49 -2.08
N PRO A 151 0.07 12.15 -2.08
CA PRO A 151 0.52 11.41 -0.90
C PRO A 151 1.93 11.80 -0.49
N VAL A 152 2.20 11.79 0.81
CA VAL A 152 3.57 11.94 1.34
C VAL A 152 4.37 10.64 1.15
N LEU A 153 3.67 9.50 1.21
CA LEU A 153 4.29 8.18 1.14
C LEU A 153 4.65 7.80 -0.29
N LEU A 154 5.94 7.50 -0.51
CA LEU A 154 6.49 7.11 -1.81
C LEU A 154 6.08 5.68 -2.21
N ASP A 155 5.59 5.53 -3.44
CA ASP A 155 5.16 4.26 -4.01
C ASP A 155 6.25 3.61 -4.90
N PRO A 156 6.81 2.44 -4.54
CA PRO A 156 7.84 1.76 -5.32
C PRO A 156 7.30 1.22 -6.66
N ALA A 157 5.99 1.15 -6.83
CA ALA A 157 5.36 0.80 -8.10
C ALA A 157 5.27 1.99 -9.06
N LYS A 158 5.58 3.22 -8.61
CA LYS A 158 5.63 4.44 -9.42
C LYS A 158 7.08 4.85 -9.66
N LEU A 159 7.48 4.88 -10.94
CA LEU A 159 8.84 5.27 -11.30
C LEU A 159 9.16 6.71 -10.91
N ALA A 160 8.16 7.61 -10.98
CA ALA A 160 8.34 9.01 -10.58
C ALA A 160 8.72 9.14 -9.09
N ASP A 161 8.05 8.39 -8.21
CA ASP A 161 8.34 8.38 -6.77
C ASP A 161 9.73 7.83 -6.48
N VAL A 162 10.14 6.76 -7.17
CA VAL A 162 11.49 6.18 -7.03
C VAL A 162 12.57 7.18 -7.42
N ARG A 163 12.34 7.98 -8.48
CA ARG A 163 13.26 9.02 -8.93
C ARG A 163 13.46 10.16 -7.94
N LEU A 164 12.52 10.38 -7.01
CA LEU A 164 12.65 11.44 -5.99
C LEU A 164 13.81 11.19 -5.01
N ILE A 165 14.30 9.96 -4.93
CA ILE A 165 15.42 9.57 -4.06
C ILE A 165 16.56 8.92 -4.83
N GLU A 166 16.53 9.00 -6.16
CA GLU A 166 17.62 8.54 -7.02
C GLU A 166 18.79 9.54 -6.96
N VAL A 167 20.00 9.03 -6.71
CA VAL A 167 21.22 9.84 -6.78
C VAL A 167 21.81 9.66 -8.18
N THR A 168 21.69 10.69 -9.02
CA THR A 168 22.34 10.70 -10.33
C THR A 168 23.63 11.48 -10.25
N ALA A 169 24.75 10.86 -10.63
CA ALA A 169 25.97 11.59 -10.90
C ALA A 169 25.84 12.22 -12.28
N THR A 170 25.77 13.55 -12.34
CA THR A 170 26.00 14.26 -13.60
C THR A 170 27.47 14.09 -13.94
N VAL A 171 27.78 13.22 -14.89
CA VAL A 171 29.08 13.28 -15.56
C VAL A 171 29.06 14.61 -16.32
N ALA A 172 29.75 15.61 -15.78
CA ALA A 172 30.04 16.83 -16.53
C ALA A 172 30.71 16.38 -17.83
N GLY A 173 30.08 16.67 -18.96
CA GLY A 173 30.62 16.32 -20.26
C GLY A 173 32.02 16.89 -20.40
N ASP A 174 32.95 16.04 -20.82
CA ASP A 174 34.24 16.47 -21.32
C ASP A 174 34.00 17.48 -22.45
N ASN A 175 34.50 18.68 -22.24
CA ASN A 175 34.50 19.80 -23.18
C ASN A 175 35.50 19.52 -24.31
#